data_AF-A0A0F9S5M0-F1
#
_entry.id   AF-A0A0F9S5M0-F1
#
_cell.length_a   1.000
_cell.length_b   1.000
_cell.length_c   1.000
_cell.angle_alpha   90.00
_cell.angle_beta   90.00
_cell.angle_gamma   90.00
#
_symmetry.space_group_name_H-M   'P 1'
#
loop_
_entity.id
_entity.type
_entity.pdbx_description
1 polymer ?
#
loop_
_entity_poly.entity_id
_entity_poly.type
_entity_poly.pdbx_seq_one_letter_code
_entity_poly.pdbx_strand_id
1 'polypeptide(L)' 'MGQISDDMIEGLQCSHCGICFEESHGYPVLCTDCYEHESPEERAGIPKATIKEL' A
#
# COMPACT_ATOMS: atom_id res chain seq x y z
N MET A 1 7.98 4.78 -29.30
CA MET A 1 6.60 4.75 -28.76
C MET A 1 6.62 3.92 -27.49
N GLY A 2 6.22 4.53 -26.36
CA GLY A 2 5.88 3.84 -25.11
C GLY A 2 7.06 3.38 -24.24
N GLN A 3 7.77 4.32 -23.63
CA GLN A 3 8.55 4.00 -22.43
C GLN A 3 7.54 3.73 -21.31
N ILE A 4 7.68 2.54 -20.76
CA ILE A 4 6.78 1.83 -19.85
C ILE A 4 6.57 2.68 -18.59
N SER A 5 5.34 2.76 -18.12
CA SER A 5 4.92 3.51 -16.93
C SER A 5 5.66 3.02 -15.68
N ASP A 6 6.83 3.59 -15.39
CA ASP A 6 7.65 3.30 -14.19
C ASP A 6 7.15 4.04 -12.93
N ASP A 7 5.97 4.66 -13.00
CA ASP A 7 5.49 5.62 -11.99
C ASP A 7 4.31 5.10 -11.16
N MET A 8 4.17 3.78 -11.02
CA MET A 8 3.41 3.27 -9.87
C MET A 8 4.33 3.36 -8.67
N ILE A 9 4.31 4.49 -7.98
CA ILE A 9 5.01 4.68 -6.70
C ILE A 9 4.42 3.68 -5.70
N GLU A 10 5.05 2.50 -5.60
CA GLU A 10 4.59 1.43 -4.72
C GLU A 10 4.58 1.92 -3.27
N GLY A 11 3.48 1.67 -2.57
CA GLY A 11 3.33 2.08 -1.18
C GLY A 11 2.98 3.53 -0.94
N LEU A 12 2.58 4.31 -1.95
CA LEU A 12 1.93 5.61 -1.75
C LEU A 12 0.45 5.49 -1.35
N GLN A 13 -0.15 4.33 -1.59
CA GLN A 13 -1.52 4.03 -1.20
C GLN A 13 -1.67 2.61 -0.67
N CYS A 14 -2.72 2.37 0.12
CA CYS A 14 -3.06 1.05 0.60
C CYS A 14 -3.38 0.13 -0.57
N SER A 15 -2.79 -1.06 -0.54
CA SER A 15 -2.95 -2.06 -1.61
C SER A 15 -4.36 -2.64 -1.69
N HIS A 16 -5.15 -2.49 -0.63
CA HIS A 16 -6.51 -3.04 -0.53
C HIS A 16 -7.59 -1.96 -0.73
N CYS A 17 -7.61 -0.92 0.11
CA CYS A 17 -8.64 0.13 0.05
C CYS A 17 -8.26 1.34 -0.82
N GLY A 18 -7.00 1.48 -1.22
CA GLY A 18 -6.52 2.61 -2.03
C GLY A 18 -6.39 3.93 -1.28
N ILE A 19 -6.47 3.97 0.06
CA ILE A 19 -6.22 5.20 0.82
C ILE A 19 -4.78 5.67 0.61
N CYS A 20 -4.57 6.95 0.35
CA CYS A 20 -3.24 7.51 0.15
C CYS A 20 -2.53 7.76 1.49
N PHE A 21 -1.21 7.63 1.49
CA PHE A 21 -0.35 7.99 2.60
C PHE A 21 0.31 9.34 2.34
N GLU A 22 0.80 9.99 3.41
CA GLU A 22 1.56 11.24 3.30
C GLU A 22 2.83 11.07 2.44
N GLU A 23 3.45 9.89 2.50
CA GLU A 23 4.67 9.54 1.78
C GLU A 23 4.62 8.10 1.27
N SER A 24 5.44 7.79 0.26
CA SER A 24 5.54 6.44 -0.31
C SER A 24 6.39 5.51 0.55
N HIS A 25 5.89 4.31 0.84
CA HIS A 25 6.67 3.27 1.52
C HIS A 25 7.73 2.64 0.60
N GLY A 26 7.57 2.72 -0.72
CA GLY A 26 8.44 2.06 -1.69
C GLY A 26 8.17 0.57 -1.88
N TYR A 27 7.10 0.06 -1.26
CA TYR A 27 6.61 -1.30 -1.37
C TYR A 27 5.10 -1.35 -1.05
N PRO A 28 4.34 -2.34 -1.55
CA PRO A 28 2.95 -2.52 -1.20
C PRO A 28 2.75 -2.61 0.32
N VAL A 29 1.85 -1.80 0.86
CA VAL A 29 1.46 -1.83 2.28
C VAL A 29 -0.05 -1.82 2.44
N LEU A 30 -0.53 -2.24 3.60
CA LEU A 30 -1.92 -2.10 4.02
C LEU A 30 -2.04 -0.97 5.05
N CYS A 31 -3.11 -0.17 4.96
CA CYS A 31 -3.42 0.81 6.01
C CYS A 31 -3.71 0.10 7.34
N THR A 32 -3.83 0.88 8.41
CA THR A 32 -4.04 0.33 9.75
C THR A 32 -5.31 -0.51 9.82
N ASP A 33 -6.43 0.03 9.32
CA ASP A 33 -7.72 -0.65 9.29
C ASP A 33 -7.68 -1.94 8.47
N CYS A 34 -7.18 -1.89 7.24
CA CYS A 34 -7.08 -3.08 6.39
C CYS A 34 -6.18 -4.14 7.02
N TYR A 35 -5.03 -3.76 7.60
CA TYR A 35 -4.12 -4.74 8.20
C TYR A 35 -4.73 -5.43 9.43
N GLU A 36 -5.62 -4.76 10.17
CA GLU A 36 -6.31 -5.29 11.34
C GLU A 36 -7.59 -6.06 11.00
N HIS A 37 -8.28 -5.70 9.91
CA HIS A 37 -9.49 -6.37 9.44
C HIS A 37 -9.24 -7.55 8.50
N GLU A 38 -8.18 -7.50 7.70
CA GLU A 38 -7.83 -8.57 6.75
C GLU A 38 -7.24 -9.78 7.49
N SER A 39 -7.63 -10.96 7.03
CA SER A 39 -7.05 -12.20 7.54
C SER A 39 -5.58 -12.33 7.13
N PRO A 40 -4.74 -13.02 7.92
CA PRO A 40 -3.33 -13.25 7.58
C PRO A 40 -3.11 -13.90 6.20
N GLU A 41 -4.09 -14.69 5.74
CA GLU A 41 -4.12 -15.31 4.41
C GLU A 41 -4.33 -14.28 3.29
N GLU A 42 -5.20 -13.28 3.51
CA GLU A 42 -5.54 -12.25 2.52
C GLU A 42 -4.45 -11.18 2.41
N ARG A 43 -3.88 -10.78 3.54
CA ARG A 43 -2.75 -9.85 3.52
C ARG A 43 -1.48 -10.45 2.93
N ALA A 44 -1.41 -11.75 2.63
CA ALA A 44 -0.37 -12.39 1.79
C ALA A 44 1.09 -11.94 2.00
N GLY A 45 1.49 -11.56 3.23
CA GLY A 45 2.83 -11.03 3.53
C GLY A 45 3.04 -9.53 3.24
N ILE A 46 1.99 -8.80 2.90
CA ILE A 46 1.96 -7.34 2.80
C ILE A 46 2.03 -6.76 4.23
N PRO A 47 3.08 -5.98 4.54
CA PRO A 47 3.24 -5.37 5.85
C PRO A 47 2.25 -4.22 6.08
N LYS A 48 2.02 -3.89 7.35
CA LYS A 48 1.28 -2.70 7.77
C LYS A 48 2.05 -1.44 7.39
N ALA A 49 1.34 -0.42 6.92
CA ALA A 49 1.86 0.92 6.69
C ALA A 49 2.43 1.51 7.98
N THR A 50 3.61 2.10 7.89
CA THR A 50 4.28 2.82 8.97
C THR A 50 4.08 4.33 8.86
N ILE A 51 3.72 4.81 7.67
CA ILE A 51 3.43 6.21 7.35
C ILE A 51 1.93 6.45 7.55
N LYS A 52 1.60 7.67 7.97
CA LYS A 52 0.23 8.07 8.25
C LYS A 52 -0.58 8.18 6.95
N GLU A 53 -1.82 7.70 7.00
CA GLU A 53 -2.84 7.88 5.97
C GLU A 53 -3.41 9.32 5.99
N LEU A 54 -3.71 9.85 4.80
CA LEU A 54 -4.21 11.22 4.57
C LEU A 54 -5.71 11.37 4.85
#